data_AF-A0A7C7ST70-F1
#
_entry.id   AF-A0A7C7ST70-F1
#
_cell.length_a   1.000
_cell.length_b   1.000
_cell.length_c   1.000
_cell.angle_alpha   90.00
_cell.angle_beta   90.00
_cell.angle_gamma   90.00
#
_symmetry.space_group_name_H-M   'P 1'
#
loop_
_entity.id
_entity.type
_entity.pdbx_description
1 polymer ?
#
loop_
_entity_poly.entity_id
_entity_poly.type
_entity_poly.pdbx_seq_one_letter_code
_entity_poly.pdbx_strand_id
1 'polypeptide(L)' 'MKSKHELTELIKKIASDTSPVGMDAVYVHALILDKLTRIERRLDQIEAGTAGSDAGKETDN' A
#
# COMPACT_ATOMS: atom_id res chain seq x y z
N MET A 1 15.85 -0.71 -8.12
CA MET A 1 15.42 0.49 -7.37
C MET A 1 14.85 1.50 -8.34
N LYS A 2 13.74 2.18 -8.00
CA LYS A 2 13.18 3.25 -8.85
C LYS A 2 14.10 4.47 -8.83
N SER A 3 14.19 5.19 -9.95
CA SER A 3 14.96 6.43 -10.05
C SER A 3 14.26 7.57 -9.33
N LYS A 4 15.03 8.60 -8.93
CA LYS A 4 14.49 9.82 -8.30
C LYS A 4 13.45 10.51 -9.20
N HIS A 5 13.66 10.45 -10.52
CA HIS A 5 12.76 11.04 -11.50
C HIS A 5 11.38 10.37 -11.49
N GLU A 6 11.33 9.03 -11.44
CA GLU A 6 10.08 8.25 -11.35
C GLU A 6 9.30 8.51 -10.06
N LEU A 7 9.98 9.00 -9.01
CA LEU A 7 9.37 9.32 -7.72
C LEU A 7 9.00 10.79 -7.56
N THR A 8 9.31 11.65 -8.54
CA THR A 8 9.13 13.11 -8.44
C THR A 8 7.71 13.52 -8.04
N GLU A 9 6.69 12.91 -8.63
CA GLU A 9 5.29 13.22 -8.31
C GLU A 9 4.87 12.72 -6.93
N LEU A 10 5.47 11.63 -6.46
CA LEU A 10 5.31 11.17 -5.09
C LEU A 10 5.97 12.15 -4.12
N ILE A 11 7.20 12.58 -4.41
CA ILE A 11 7.96 13.54 -3.61
C ILE A 11 7.20 14.85 -3.48
N LYS A 12 6.61 15.38 -4.56
CA LYS A 12 5.79 16.61 -4.51
C LYS A 12 4.55 16.46 -3.63
N LYS A 13 3.84 15.33 -3.70
CA LYS A 13 2.68 15.06 -2.84
C LYS A 13 3.09 14.92 -1.37
N ILE A 14 4.24 14.31 -1.14
CA ILE A 14 4.86 14.14 0.18
C ILE A 14 5.35 15.48 0.72
N ALA A 15 5.86 16.39 -0.11
CA ALA A 15 6.38 17.68 0.32
C ALA A 15 5.31 18.80 0.38
N SER A 16 4.02 18.48 0.25
CA SER A 16 2.97 19.50 0.37
C SER A 16 2.88 20.03 1.81
N ASP A 17 2.46 21.28 1.99
CA ASP A 17 2.35 21.92 3.32
C ASP A 17 1.37 21.20 4.27
N THR A 18 0.49 20.38 3.71
CA THR A 18 -0.46 19.53 4.45
C THR A 18 0.10 18.15 4.80
N SER A 19 1.29 17.83 4.32
CA SER A 19 1.95 16.56 4.56
C SER A 19 2.87 16.65 5.78
N PRO A 20 2.88 15.66 6.68
CA PRO A 20 3.74 15.67 7.87
C PRO A 20 5.23 15.51 7.55
N VAL A 21 5.61 15.45 6.27
CA VAL A 21 7.00 15.24 5.86
C VAL A 21 7.77 16.54 6.07
N GLY A 22 8.74 16.49 7.00
CA GLY A 22 9.45 17.65 7.52
C GLY A 22 9.24 17.86 9.02
N MET A 23 8.26 17.18 9.64
CA MET A 23 8.22 16.96 11.10
C MET A 23 9.15 15.80 11.49
N ASP A 24 9.14 15.40 12.77
CA ASP A 24 9.94 14.29 13.32
C ASP A 24 9.98 13.09 12.37
N ALA A 25 11.20 12.78 11.88
CA ALA A 25 11.43 11.68 10.96
C ALA A 25 10.90 10.36 11.54
N VAL A 26 11.03 10.13 12.85
CA VAL A 26 10.55 8.89 13.50
C VAL A 26 9.04 8.75 13.34
N TYR A 27 8.29 9.83 13.56
CA TYR A 27 6.83 9.85 13.39
C TYR A 27 6.42 9.55 11.95
N VAL A 28 7.09 10.17 10.96
CA VAL A 28 6.80 9.93 9.55
C VAL A 28 7.04 8.47 9.16
N HIS A 29 8.15 7.87 9.62
CA HIS A 29 8.43 6.45 9.38
C HIS A 29 7.37 5.54 10.03
N ALA A 30 6.95 5.84 11.27
CA ALA A 30 5.90 5.09 11.96
C ALA A 30 4.56 5.15 11.19
N LEU A 31 4.19 6.33 10.67
CA LEU A 31 2.97 6.52 9.89
C LEU A 31 3.01 5.74 8.57
N ILE A 32 4.17 5.71 7.90
CA ILE A 32 4.37 4.94 6.66
C ILE A 32 4.20 3.45 6.94
N LEU A 33 4.85 2.94 7.99
CA LEU A 33 4.75 1.53 8.38
C LEU A 33 3.31 1.14 8.73
N ASP A 34 2.60 1.92 9.54
CA ASP A 34 1.18 1.69 9.85
C ASP A 34 0.31 1.63 8.59
N LYS A 35 0.51 2.54 7.63
CA LYS A 35 -0.23 2.52 6.37
C LYS A 35 0.08 1.27 5.54
N LEU A 36 1.34 0.86 5.47
CA LEU A 36 1.75 -0.34 4.73
C LEU A 36 1.13 -1.60 5.36
N THR A 37 1.20 -1.76 6.67
CA THR A 37 0.56 -2.89 7.39
C THR A 37 -0.95 -2.92 7.17
N ARG A 38 -1.62 -1.76 7.14
CA ARG A 38 -3.06 -1.70 6.82
C ARG A 38 -3.38 -2.13 5.39
N ILE A 39 -2.52 -1.78 4.44
CA ILE A 39 -2.68 -2.19 3.03
C ILE A 39 -2.46 -3.69 2.89
N GLU A 40 -1.39 -4.22 3.49
CA GLU A 40 -1.09 -5.66 3.53
C GLU A 40 -2.27 -6.46 4.08
N ARG A 41 -2.79 -6.10 5.26
CA ARG A 41 -3.96 -6.77 5.84
C ARG A 41 -5.20 -6.73 4.95
N ARG A 42 -5.39 -5.64 4.19
CA ARG A 42 -6.51 -5.53 3.25
C ARG A 42 -6.31 -6.41 2.03
N LEU A 43 -5.07 -6.55 1.55
CA LEU A 43 -4.74 -7.47 0.47
C LEU A 43 -4.96 -8.91 0.91
N ASP A 44 -4.48 -9.31 2.09
CA ASP A 44 -4.70 -10.65 2.64
C ASP A 44 -6.20 -11.02 2.70
N GLN A 45 -7.05 -10.07 3.10
CA GLN A 45 -8.50 -10.25 3.15
C GLN A 45 -9.11 -10.43 1.76
N ILE A 46 -8.66 -9.66 0.78
CA ILE A 46 -9.13 -9.76 -0.61
C ILE A 46 -8.69 -11.10 -1.20
N GLU A 47 -7.42 -11.47 -1.02
CA GLU A 47 -6.84 -12.72 -1.51
C GLU A 47 -7.54 -13.94 -0.90
N ALA A 48 -7.80 -13.92 0.41
CA ALA A 48 -8.58 -14.96 1.09
C ALA A 48 -10.02 -15.07 0.54
N GLY A 49 -10.66 -13.94 0.21
CA GLY A 49 -11.99 -13.93 -0.40
C GLY A 49 -12.02 -14.47 -1.83
N THR A 50 -10.97 -14.19 -2.62
CA THR A 50 -10.84 -14.69 -3.99
C THR A 50 -10.45 -16.17 -4.05
N ALA A 51 -9.64 -16.67 -3.11
CA ALA A 51 -9.25 -18.08 -3.04
C ALA A 51 -10.46 -19.03 -2.82
N GLY A 52 -11.55 -18.53 -2.22
CA GLY A 52 -12.80 -19.28 -2.07
C GLY A 52 -13.73 -19.26 -3.29
N SER A 53 -13.47 -18.43 -4.30
CA SER A 53 -14.39 -18.20 -5.42
C SER A 53 -14.05 -18.99 -6.69
N ASP A 54 -12.86 -19.58 -6.80
CA ASP A 54 -12.41 -20.35 -7.97
C ASP A 54 -12.62 -21.88 -7.84
N ALA A 55 -13.01 -22.39 -6.66
CA ALA A 55 -13.21 -23.83 -6.44
C ALA A 55 -14.53 -24.42 -7.01
N GLY A 56 -15.27 -23.66 -7.84
CA GLY A 56 -16.64 -23.99 -8.24
C GLY A 56 -16.92 -24.15 -9.75
N LYS A 57 -15.89 -24.20 -10.60
CA LYS A 57 -16.09 -24.32 -12.07
C LYS A 57 -15.26 -25.43 -12.70
N GLU A 58 -15.39 -26.67 -12.23
CA GLU A 58 -14.87 -27.83 -12.96
C GLU A 58 -15.53 -29.14 -12.49
N THR A 59 -16.85 -29.26 -12.66
CA THR A 59 -17.54 -30.56 -12.78
C THR A 59 -18.75 -30.39 -13.69
N ASP A 60 -18.57 -30.71 -14.96
CA ASP A 60 -19.55 -31.28 -15.91
C ASP A 60 -19.15 -30.89 -17.33
N ASN A 61 -18.41 -31.77 -18.02
CA ASN A 61 -18.75 -32.31 -19.34
C ASN A 61 -17.74 -33.38 -19.77
#